data_AF-A0A524D1P0-F1
#
_entry.id   AF-A0A524D1P0-F1
#
_cell.length_a   1.000
_cell.length_b   1.000
_cell.length_c   1.000
_cell.angle_alpha   90.00
_cell.angle_beta   90.00
_cell.angle_gamma   90.00
#
_symmetry.space_group_name_H-M   'P 1'
#
loop_
_entity.id
_entity.type
_entity.pdbx_description
1 polymer ?
#
loop_
_entity_poly.entity_id
_entity_poly.type
_entity_poly.pdbx_seq_one_letter_code
_entity_poly.pdbx_strand_id
1 'polypeptide(L)'
;MKSRVREIRDEKDLTQQELADLIGVSRQTIHYIEKGDYNPSLILAYKIADVLGTPVNDLFYREAIIRDELESLSVREVKELAEDLNMTYENIIALSEIEEEQILENFNKIELNNIAKKLGFKFDDLFESN
;
A
#
# COMPACT_ATOMS: atom_id res chain seq x y z
N MET A 1 -6.33 3.23 -3.35
CA MET A 1 -5.90 3.49 -1.96
C MET A 1 -6.72 2.57 -1.09
N LYS A 2 -6.07 1.66 -0.37
CA LYS A 2 -6.73 0.80 0.61
C LYS A 2 -7.00 1.60 1.88
N SER A 3 -7.95 1.14 2.67
CA SER A 3 -8.48 1.85 3.82
C SER A 3 -8.75 0.85 4.94
N ARG A 4 -8.10 1.04 6.08
CA ARG A 4 -8.35 0.30 7.33
C ARG A 4 -9.37 0.99 8.23
N VAL A 5 -10.03 2.04 7.74
CA VAL A 5 -11.05 2.80 8.49
C VAL A 5 -12.14 1.90 9.05
N ARG A 6 -12.59 0.88 8.31
CA ARG A 6 -13.61 -0.05 8.82
C ARG A 6 -13.11 -0.83 10.03
N GLU A 7 -11.95 -1.46 9.89
CA GLU A 7 -11.31 -2.28 10.92
C GLU A 7 -11.17 -1.49 12.21
N ILE A 8 -10.51 -0.34 12.15
CA ILE A 8 -10.25 0.49 13.32
C ILE A 8 -11.53 1.12 13.89
N ARG A 9 -12.51 1.44 13.04
CA ARG A 9 -13.81 1.93 13.50
C ARG A 9 -14.57 0.85 14.29
N ASP A 10 -14.55 -0.38 13.80
CA ASP A 10 -15.21 -1.53 14.44
C ASP A 10 -14.51 -1.86 15.78
N GLU A 11 -13.17 -1.76 15.86
CA GLU A 11 -12.41 -1.91 17.13
C GLU A 11 -12.78 -0.87 18.19
N LYS A 12 -13.33 0.26 17.77
CA LYS A 12 -13.80 1.35 18.66
C LYS A 12 -15.30 1.32 18.93
N ASP A 13 -15.99 0.26 18.50
CA ASP A 13 -17.45 0.12 18.62
C ASP A 13 -18.24 1.29 18.01
N LEU A 14 -17.65 1.98 17.02
CA LEU A 14 -18.30 3.11 16.36
C LEU A 14 -19.08 2.62 15.15
N THR A 15 -20.28 3.13 14.92
CA THR A 15 -21.00 2.95 13.66
C THR A 15 -20.48 3.91 12.58
N GLN A 16 -20.75 3.59 11.31
CA GLN A 16 -20.44 4.52 10.21
C GLN A 16 -21.13 5.89 10.37
N GLN A 17 -22.32 5.92 11.00
CA GLN A 17 -23.04 7.17 11.25
C GLN A 17 -22.32 7.98 12.33
N GLU A 18 -21.92 7.36 13.44
CA GLU A 18 -21.20 8.05 14.52
C GLU A 18 -19.86 8.62 14.04
N LEU A 19 -19.08 7.87 13.25
CA LEU A 19 -17.85 8.40 12.66
C LEU A 19 -18.15 9.58 11.73
N ALA A 20 -19.21 9.49 10.92
CA ALA A 20 -19.61 10.58 10.02
C ALA A 20 -19.97 11.86 10.78
N ASP A 21 -20.71 11.71 11.88
CA ASP A 21 -21.14 12.81 12.75
C ASP A 21 -19.94 13.48 13.43
N LEU A 22 -18.96 12.69 13.90
CA LEU A 22 -17.75 13.19 14.56
C LEU A 22 -16.87 14.04 13.63
N ILE A 23 -16.79 13.69 12.34
CA ILE A 23 -15.92 14.40 11.37
C ILE A 23 -16.67 15.41 10.49
N GLY A 24 -18.01 15.43 10.57
CA GLY A 24 -18.89 16.36 9.86
C GLY A 24 -19.09 16.02 8.38
N VAL A 25 -19.29 14.75 8.05
CA VAL A 25 -19.60 14.27 6.68
C VAL A 25 -20.85 13.40 6.65
N SER A 26 -21.26 12.97 5.46
CA SER A 26 -22.37 12.02 5.33
C SER A 26 -21.92 10.58 5.65
N ARG A 27 -22.85 9.74 6.15
CA ARG A 27 -22.60 8.30 6.29
C ARG A 27 -22.17 7.64 4.97
N GLN A 28 -22.69 8.11 3.83
CA GLN A 28 -22.28 7.63 2.51
C GLN A 28 -20.81 7.92 2.22
N THR A 29 -20.30 9.07 2.65
CA THR A 29 -18.88 9.40 2.56
C THR A 29 -18.03 8.37 3.28
N ILE A 30 -18.40 8.00 4.52
CA ILE A 30 -17.72 6.94 5.27
C ILE A 30 -17.80 5.60 4.53
N HIS A 31 -18.97 5.24 4.00
CA HIS A 31 -19.14 4.00 3.23
C HIS A 31 -18.16 3.90 2.04
N TYR A 32 -18.04 4.96 1.24
CA TYR A 32 -17.14 4.96 0.08
C TYR A 32 -15.67 4.95 0.51
N ILE A 33 -15.32 5.64 1.61
CA ILE A 33 -13.97 5.61 2.18
C ILE A 33 -13.59 4.19 2.62
N GLU A 34 -14.48 3.50 3.33
CA GLU A 34 -14.22 2.12 3.79
C GLU A 34 -14.13 1.11 2.64
N LYS A 35 -14.79 1.38 1.51
CA LYS A 35 -14.65 0.55 0.32
C LYS A 35 -13.39 0.85 -0.50
N GLY A 36 -12.72 1.99 -0.24
CA GLY A 36 -11.63 2.48 -1.09
C GLY A 36 -12.11 3.12 -2.40
N ASP A 37 -13.43 3.29 -2.58
CA ASP A 37 -14.05 3.91 -3.78
C ASP A 37 -13.93 5.45 -3.77
N TYR A 38 -13.54 6.03 -2.65
CA TYR A 38 -13.36 7.46 -2.49
C TYR A 38 -12.00 7.78 -1.86
N ASN A 39 -11.25 8.65 -2.53
CA ASN A 39 -10.01 9.20 -2.00
C ASN A 39 -10.30 10.46 -1.17
N PRO A 40 -10.29 10.41 0.18
CA PRO A 40 -10.50 11.58 1.01
C PRO A 40 -9.46 12.67 0.73
N SER A 41 -9.86 13.93 0.93
CA SER A 41 -8.89 15.03 0.99
C SER A 41 -7.96 14.83 2.18
N LEU A 42 -6.76 15.42 2.14
CA LEU A 42 -5.79 15.33 3.22
C LEU A 42 -6.40 15.72 4.58
N ILE A 43 -7.17 16.81 4.60
CA ILE A 43 -7.88 17.30 5.79
C ILE A 43 -8.84 16.24 6.33
N LEU A 44 -9.61 15.57 5.45
CA LEU A 44 -10.55 14.54 5.86
C LEU A 44 -9.83 13.28 6.37
N ALA A 45 -8.74 12.88 5.73
CA ALA A 45 -7.92 11.77 6.17
C ALA A 45 -7.36 12.00 7.58
N TYR A 46 -6.83 13.20 7.86
CA TYR A 46 -6.36 13.56 9.20
C TYR A 46 -7.49 13.60 10.24
N LYS A 47 -8.67 14.13 9.91
CA LYS A 47 -9.81 14.10 10.84
C LYS A 47 -10.22 12.67 11.22
N ILE A 48 -10.19 11.75 10.26
CA ILE A 48 -10.50 10.34 10.51
C ILE A 48 -9.41 9.72 11.39
N ALA A 49 -8.14 9.99 11.08
CA ALA A 49 -6.99 9.58 11.89
C ALA A 49 -7.09 10.05 13.35
N ASP A 50 -7.45 11.32 13.58
CA ASP A 50 -7.59 11.89 14.91
C ASP A 50 -8.71 11.20 15.71
N VAL A 51 -9.89 10.99 15.11
CA VAL A 51 -11.02 10.32 15.76
C VAL A 51 -10.70 8.86 16.06
N LEU A 52 -10.05 8.18 15.11
CA LEU A 52 -9.68 6.77 15.25
C LEU A 52 -8.38 6.60 16.05
N GLY A 53 -7.67 7.66 16.42
CA GLY A 53 -6.42 7.59 17.19
C GLY A 53 -5.35 6.72 16.53
N THR A 54 -5.33 6.70 15.20
CA THR A 54 -4.43 5.87 14.40
C THR A 54 -3.74 6.78 13.40
N PRO A 55 -2.41 6.64 13.19
CA PRO A 55 -1.68 7.41 12.18
C PRO A 55 -2.35 7.34 10.80
N VAL A 56 -2.30 8.44 10.05
CA VAL A 56 -2.99 8.55 8.76
C VAL A 56 -2.45 7.55 7.73
N ASN A 57 -1.14 7.25 7.79
CA ASN A 57 -0.45 6.26 6.98
C ASN A 57 -0.90 4.83 7.31
N ASP A 58 -1.17 4.52 8.58
CA ASP A 58 -1.65 3.21 8.99
C ASP A 58 -3.13 2.99 8.60
N LEU A 59 -3.90 4.08 8.42
CA LEU A 59 -5.30 4.04 7.99
C LEU A 59 -5.48 4.01 6.48
N PHE A 60 -4.64 4.75 5.75
CA PHE A 60 -4.74 4.94 4.32
C PHE A 60 -3.40 4.68 3.66
N TYR A 61 -3.33 3.57 2.93
CA TYR A 61 -2.12 3.10 2.29
C TYR A 61 -2.39 2.67 0.86
N ARG A 62 -1.32 2.48 0.10
CA ARG A 62 -1.38 1.91 -1.25
C ARG A 62 -0.61 0.61 -1.19
N GLU A 63 -1.22 -0.51 -1.58
CA GLU A 63 -0.49 -1.77 -1.70
C GLU A 63 0.77 -1.57 -2.55
N ALA A 64 1.89 -2.13 -2.09
CA ALA A 64 3.15 -2.10 -2.81
C ALA A 64 2.95 -2.71 -4.21
N ILE A 65 3.12 -1.90 -5.25
CA ILE A 65 2.89 -2.31 -6.64
C ILE A 65 3.80 -3.49 -6.99
N ILE A 66 4.99 -3.56 -6.39
CA ILE A 66 5.96 -4.61 -6.71
C ILE A 66 5.44 -6.01 -6.38
N ARG A 67 4.70 -6.19 -5.29
CA ARG A 67 4.20 -7.52 -4.89
C ARG A 67 3.15 -8.00 -5.89
N ASP A 68 2.13 -7.17 -6.14
CA ASP A 68 1.06 -7.48 -7.09
C ASP A 68 1.60 -7.68 -8.52
N GLU A 69 2.56 -6.85 -8.94
CA GLU A 69 3.18 -6.96 -10.26
C GLU A 69 3.95 -8.28 -10.39
N LEU A 70 4.81 -8.60 -9.42
CA LEU A 70 5.60 -9.84 -9.44
C LEU A 70 4.72 -11.09 -9.35
N GLU A 71 3.64 -11.07 -8.56
CA GLU A 71 2.67 -12.16 -8.47
C GLU A 71 1.88 -12.35 -9.77
N SER A 72 1.73 -11.30 -10.58
CA SER A 72 1.06 -11.36 -11.88
C SER A 72 1.92 -11.92 -13.01
N LEU A 73 3.25 -11.94 -12.84
CA LEU A 73 4.20 -12.44 -13.83
C LEU A 73 4.20 -13.97 -13.87
N SER A 74 4.33 -14.51 -15.08
CA SER A 74 4.62 -15.92 -15.25
C SER A 74 6.05 -16.25 -14.81
N VAL A 75 6.29 -17.51 -14.43
CA VAL A 75 7.64 -17.99 -14.07
C VAL A 75 8.68 -17.70 -15.16
N ARG A 76 8.28 -17.66 -16.43
CA ARG A 76 9.19 -17.31 -17.54
C ARG A 76 9.59 -15.84 -17.49
N GLU A 77 8.63 -14.94 -17.28
CA GLU A 77 8.87 -13.50 -17.19
C GLU A 77 9.73 -13.14 -15.98
N VAL A 78 9.52 -13.81 -14.84
CA VAL A 78 10.37 -13.63 -13.65
C VAL A 78 11.82 -14.08 -13.92
N LYS A 79 12.02 -15.16 -14.68
CA LYS A 79 13.37 -15.62 -15.07
C LYS A 79 14.05 -14.66 -16.06
N GLU A 80 13.31 -14.19 -17.06
CA GLU A 80 13.80 -13.17 -18.00
C GLU A 80 14.21 -11.89 -17.25
N LEU A 81 13.39 -11.46 -16.29
CA LEU A 81 13.68 -10.33 -15.40
C LEU A 81 14.95 -10.55 -14.57
N ALA A 82 15.12 -11.74 -13.98
CA ALA A 82 16.30 -12.09 -13.20
C ALA A 82 17.59 -12.07 -14.06
N GLU A 83 17.54 -12.62 -15.26
CA GLU A 83 18.65 -12.60 -16.22
C GLU A 83 19.03 -11.17 -16.62
N ASP A 84 18.04 -10.34 -16.95
CA ASP A 84 18.25 -8.94 -17.35
C ASP A 84 18.86 -8.07 -16.25
N LEU A 85 18.55 -8.40 -14.99
CA LEU A 85 19.05 -7.68 -13.82
C LEU A 85 20.34 -8.27 -13.25
N ASN A 86 20.83 -9.39 -13.80
CA ASN A 86 21.94 -10.18 -13.24
C ASN A 86 21.68 -10.55 -11.76
N MET A 87 20.45 -10.96 -11.47
CA MET A 87 19.96 -11.41 -10.16
C MET A 87 19.52 -12.88 -10.24
N THR A 88 19.37 -13.55 -9.09
CA THR A 88 18.79 -14.90 -9.06
C THR A 88 17.27 -14.83 -9.09
N TYR A 89 16.63 -15.90 -9.57
CA TYR A 89 15.18 -16.05 -9.51
C TYR A 89 14.66 -15.93 -8.07
N GLU A 90 15.38 -16.54 -7.13
CA GLU A 90 15.06 -16.52 -5.69
C GLU A 90 15.09 -15.08 -5.14
N ASN A 91 16.05 -14.26 -5.57
CA ASN A 91 16.12 -12.87 -5.16
C ASN A 91 14.94 -12.05 -5.69
N ILE A 92 14.44 -12.34 -6.89
CA ILE A 92 13.25 -11.65 -7.42
C ILE A 92 11.99 -12.07 -6.67
N ILE A 93 11.81 -13.36 -6.38
CA ILE A 93 10.65 -13.87 -5.63
C ILE A 93 10.64 -13.38 -4.17
N ALA A 94 11.82 -13.24 -3.55
CA ALA A 94 11.90 -12.70 -2.20
C ALA A 94 11.23 -11.32 -2.06
N LEU A 95 11.22 -10.50 -3.12
CA LEU A 95 10.56 -9.19 -3.14
C LEU A 95 9.04 -9.28 -3.05
N SER A 96 8.43 -10.37 -3.52
CA SER A 96 6.99 -10.61 -3.33
C SER A 96 6.67 -11.20 -1.94
N GLU A 97 7.61 -11.91 -1.32
CA GLU A 97 7.36 -12.71 -0.12
C GLU A 97 7.68 -12.01 1.21
N ILE A 98 8.51 -10.95 1.20
CA ILE A 98 8.95 -10.27 2.42
C ILE A 98 8.27 -8.90 2.60
N GLU A 99 8.27 -8.39 3.83
CA GLU A 99 7.73 -7.06 4.17
C GLU A 99 8.66 -5.94 3.68
N GLU A 100 8.12 -4.74 3.44
CA GLU A 100 8.85 -3.60 2.86
C GLU A 100 10.13 -3.27 3.64
N GLU A 101 10.07 -3.26 4.98
CA GLU A 101 11.24 -3.00 5.83
C GLU A 101 12.36 -4.02 5.57
N GLN A 102 12.02 -5.28 5.31
CA GLN A 102 12.99 -6.34 5.05
C GLN A 102 13.55 -6.27 3.62
N ILE A 103 12.80 -5.72 2.67
CA ILE A 103 13.30 -5.47 1.31
C ILE A 103 14.44 -4.45 1.36
N LEU A 104 14.26 -3.37 2.12
CA LEU A 104 15.27 -2.30 2.23
C LEU A 104 16.54 -2.73 2.98
N GLU A 105 16.46 -3.77 3.81
CA GLU A 105 17.61 -4.40 4.47
C GLU A 105 18.38 -5.37 3.56
N ASN A 106 17.66 -6.10 2.70
CA ASN A 106 18.23 -7.18 1.88
C ASN A 106 18.65 -6.74 0.47
N PHE A 107 18.11 -5.63 -0.03
CA PHE A 107 18.38 -5.13 -1.37
C PHE A 107 18.90 -3.70 -1.32
N ASN A 108 19.90 -3.39 -2.15
CA ASN A 108 20.39 -2.02 -2.24
C ASN A 108 19.52 -1.16 -3.17
N LYS A 109 19.57 0.15 -2.97
CA LYS A 109 18.77 1.13 -3.75
C LYS A 109 18.99 1.03 -5.27
N ILE A 110 20.17 0.60 -5.73
CA ILE A 110 20.46 0.46 -7.16
C ILE A 110 19.71 -0.74 -7.75
N GLU A 111 19.75 -1.89 -7.07
CA GLU A 111 19.03 -3.10 -7.46
C GLU A 111 17.53 -2.84 -7.59
N LEU A 112 16.96 -2.27 -6.52
CA LEU A 112 15.55 -1.92 -6.47
C LEU A 112 15.17 -0.92 -7.57
N ASN A 113 15.99 0.10 -7.84
CA ASN A 113 15.71 1.04 -8.92
C ASN A 113 15.78 0.39 -10.32
N ASN A 114 16.65 -0.61 -10.50
CA ASN A 114 16.74 -1.34 -11.76
C ASN A 114 15.50 -2.25 -11.95
N ILE A 115 15.05 -2.91 -10.89
CA ILE A 115 13.80 -3.67 -10.88
C ILE A 115 12.62 -2.77 -11.24
N ALA A 116 12.49 -1.61 -10.57
CA ALA A 116 11.45 -0.62 -10.84
C ALA A 116 11.39 -0.27 -12.33
N LYS A 117 12.52 0.15 -12.89
CA LYS A 117 12.62 0.55 -14.29
C LYS A 117 12.24 -0.58 -15.24
N LYS A 118 12.62 -1.81 -14.92
CA LYS A 118 12.36 -2.97 -15.77
C LYS A 118 10.87 -3.37 -15.77
N LEU A 119 10.21 -3.18 -14.63
CA LEU A 119 8.76 -3.32 -14.48
C LEU A 119 7.97 -2.09 -14.98
N GLY A 120 8.65 -1.01 -15.39
CA GLY A 120 7.99 0.21 -15.89
C GLY A 120 7.56 1.21 -14.81
N PHE A 121 8.07 1.06 -13.59
CA PHE A 121 7.77 1.92 -12.43
C PHE A 121 8.96 2.81 -12.05
N LYS A 122 8.71 3.87 -11.28
CA LYS A 122 9.80 4.58 -10.57
C LYS A 122 10.12 3.83 -9.29
N PHE A 123 11.34 4.01 -8.79
CA PHE A 123 11.75 3.44 -7.50
C PHE A 123 10.79 3.81 -6.37
N ASP A 124 10.34 5.08 -6.30
CA ASP A 124 9.40 5.54 -5.28
C ASP A 124 7.99 4.94 -5.45
N ASP A 125 7.70 4.31 -6.58
CA ASP A 125 6.45 3.60 -6.83
C ASP A 125 6.54 2.10 -6.45
N LEU A 126 7.74 1.58 -6.17
CA LEU A 126 7.93 0.19 -5.71
C LEU A 126 7.51 -0.03 -4.26
N PHE A 127 7.63 1.03 -3.47
CA PHE A 127 7.51 1.05 -2.01
C PHE A 127 6.51 2.13 -1.62
N GLU A 128 5.90 2.00 -0.45
CA GLU A 128 5.04 3.06 0.04
C GLU A 128 5.86 4.35 0.22
N SER A 129 5.37 5.46 -0.35
CA SER A 129 6.01 6.76 -0.13
C SER A 129 5.80 7.16 1.34
N ASN A 130 6.83 6.98 2.18
CA ASN A 130 6.90 7.50 3.55
C ASN A 130 6.59 9.02 3.61
#